data_AF-A0A961SKE3-F1
#
_entry.id   AF-A0A961SKE3-F1
#
_cell.length_a   1.000
_cell.length_b   1.000
_cell.length_c   1.000
_cell.angle_alpha   90.00
_cell.angle_beta   90.00
_cell.angle_gamma   90.00
#
_symmetry.space_group_name_H-M   'P 1'
#
loop_
_entity.id
_entity.type
_entity.pdbx_description
1 polymer ?
#
loop_
_entity_poly.entity_id
_entity_poly.type
_entity_poly.pdbx_seq_one_letter_code
_entity_poly.pdbx_strand_id
1 'polypeptide(L)'
;MTEFWLSDEEMDEQIEANRLACQRLDDFDRDDDDWDEIWEGVFAILAEHLGEVREAFDLDPRKSALFEKYPDLLWAACDPQQPVIYSPVFREFGMPVFDGGPAMTTIRFDPWTGKELPSSVRDAFFEEAQKILGHEVGVLDDELDTLPDAYQDETWWVEKGL
;
A
#
# COMPACT_ATOMS: atom_id res chain seq x y z
N MET A 1 5.72 -3.78 -23.20
CA MET A 1 4.80 -3.85 -22.04
C MET A 1 3.80 -4.92 -22.38
N THR A 2 3.60 -5.89 -21.50
CA THR A 2 2.43 -6.75 -21.56
C THR A 2 1.21 -5.87 -21.32
N GLU A 3 0.17 -6.04 -22.13
CA GLU A 3 -1.11 -5.37 -21.92
C GLU A 3 -1.67 -5.86 -20.58
N PHE A 4 -2.11 -4.95 -19.71
CA PHE A 4 -2.78 -5.33 -18.47
C PHE A 4 -4.03 -6.14 -18.82
N TRP A 5 -4.30 -7.21 -18.07
CA TRP A 5 -5.24 -8.23 -18.51
C TRP A 5 -6.72 -7.87 -18.30
N LEU A 6 -7.02 -6.80 -17.56
CA LEU A 6 -8.37 -6.27 -17.39
C LEU A 6 -8.59 -5.10 -18.34
N SER A 7 -9.78 -5.05 -18.94
CA SER A 7 -10.30 -3.80 -19.51
C SER A 7 -10.61 -2.77 -18.42
N ASP A 8 -10.79 -1.51 -18.80
CA ASP A 8 -11.16 -0.45 -17.86
C ASP A 8 -12.50 -0.74 -17.14
N GLU A 9 -13.47 -1.33 -17.85
CA GLU A 9 -14.78 -1.71 -17.29
C GLU A 9 -14.64 -2.83 -16.26
N GLU A 10 -13.92 -3.91 -16.60
CA GLU A 10 -13.66 -5.02 -15.66
C GLU A 10 -12.85 -4.58 -14.44
N MET A 11 -11.92 -3.65 -14.63
CA MET A 11 -11.14 -3.08 -13.54
C MET A 11 -11.99 -2.22 -12.61
N ASP A 12 -12.88 -1.38 -13.14
CA ASP A 12 -13.81 -0.58 -12.32
C ASP A 12 -14.73 -1.48 -11.49
N GLU A 13 -15.25 -2.56 -12.08
CA GLU A 13 -16.06 -3.56 -11.37
C GLU A 13 -15.28 -4.24 -10.23
N GLN A 14 -14.03 -4.62 -10.49
CA GLN A 14 -13.21 -5.31 -9.50
C GLN A 14 -12.69 -4.37 -8.40
N ILE A 15 -12.42 -3.10 -8.70
CA ILE A 15 -12.10 -2.08 -7.69
C ILE A 15 -13.28 -1.94 -6.72
N GLU A 16 -14.51 -1.88 -7.22
CA GLU A 16 -15.70 -1.80 -6.36
C GLU A 16 -15.87 -3.07 -5.52
N ALA A 17 -15.64 -4.25 -6.09
CA ALA A 17 -15.64 -5.50 -5.34
C ALA A 17 -14.57 -5.51 -4.23
N ASN A 18 -13.37 -4.98 -4.49
CA ASN A 18 -12.29 -4.90 -3.50
C ASN A 18 -12.64 -3.92 -2.37
N ARG A 19 -13.29 -2.79 -2.67
CA ARG A 19 -13.79 -1.84 -1.66
C ARG A 19 -14.82 -2.48 -0.75
N LEU A 20 -15.81 -3.17 -1.32
CA LEU A 20 -16.83 -3.89 -0.57
C LEU A 20 -16.21 -5.00 0.30
N ALA A 21 -15.19 -5.70 -0.22
CA ALA A 21 -14.45 -6.70 0.53
C ALA A 21 -13.71 -6.10 1.72
N CYS A 22 -13.00 -4.97 1.55
CA CYS A 22 -12.35 -4.27 2.65
C CYS A 22 -13.35 -3.78 3.70
N GLN A 23 -14.46 -3.16 3.28
CA GLN A 23 -15.51 -2.70 4.20
C GLN A 23 -16.10 -3.85 5.03
N ARG A 24 -16.33 -5.02 4.40
CA ARG A 24 -16.81 -6.20 5.11
C ARG A 24 -15.80 -6.69 6.16
N LEU A 25 -14.52 -6.56 5.89
CA LEU A 25 -13.44 -6.99 6.79
C LEU A 25 -13.12 -5.96 7.88
N ASP A 26 -13.43 -4.68 7.69
CA ASP A 26 -13.29 -3.65 8.73
C ASP A 26 -14.20 -3.95 9.95
N ASP A 27 -15.33 -4.63 9.71
CA ASP A 27 -16.29 -5.05 10.74
C ASP A 27 -15.99 -6.45 11.33
N PHE A 28 -14.90 -7.12 10.90
CA PHE A 28 -14.56 -8.47 11.35
C PHE A 28 -13.97 -8.47 12.77
N ASP A 29 -14.57 -9.23 13.69
CA ASP A 29 -14.11 -9.33 15.08
C ASP A 29 -13.46 -10.70 15.33
N ARG A 30 -12.12 -10.68 15.31
CA ARG A 30 -11.29 -11.87 15.51
C ARG A 30 -11.49 -12.56 16.87
N ASP A 31 -11.98 -11.84 17.89
CA ASP A 31 -12.18 -12.40 19.23
C ASP A 31 -13.56 -13.08 19.38
N ASP A 32 -14.53 -12.72 18.53
CA ASP A 32 -15.86 -13.32 18.47
C ASP A 32 -15.95 -14.46 17.43
N ASP A 33 -15.13 -14.43 16.38
CA ASP A 33 -15.12 -15.42 15.30
C ASP A 33 -14.17 -16.61 15.60
N ASP A 34 -14.71 -17.82 15.75
CA ASP A 34 -13.98 -19.04 16.13
C ASP A 34 -13.09 -19.58 14.97
N TRP A 35 -12.37 -20.69 15.20
CA TRP A 35 -11.47 -21.34 14.21
C TRP A 35 -12.11 -21.75 12.87
N ASP A 36 -13.42 -21.56 12.68
CA ASP A 36 -14.12 -21.81 11.42
C ASP A 36 -13.82 -20.72 10.36
N GLU A 37 -13.30 -19.55 10.77
CA GLU A 37 -13.12 -18.37 9.91
C GLU A 37 -11.66 -17.90 9.78
N ILE A 38 -10.69 -18.80 9.96
CA ILE A 38 -9.24 -18.51 9.88
C ILE A 38 -8.87 -17.69 8.63
N TRP A 39 -9.47 -18.00 7.48
CA TRP A 39 -9.19 -17.30 6.23
C TRP A 39 -9.72 -15.86 6.24
N GLU A 40 -10.86 -15.60 6.88
CA GLU A 40 -11.40 -14.25 7.05
C GLU A 40 -10.47 -13.43 7.94
N GLY A 41 -9.95 -14.01 9.02
CA GLY A 41 -8.94 -13.36 9.85
C GLY A 41 -7.65 -13.02 9.10
N VAL A 42 -7.18 -13.90 8.20
CA VAL A 42 -6.02 -13.59 7.35
C VAL A 42 -6.33 -12.44 6.38
N PHE A 43 -7.49 -12.47 5.72
CA PHE A 43 -7.87 -11.40 4.80
C PHE A 43 -8.14 -10.08 5.52
N ALA A 44 -8.66 -10.10 6.75
CA ALA A 44 -8.82 -8.91 7.57
C ALA A 44 -7.46 -8.24 7.86
N ILE A 45 -6.45 -9.03 8.22
CA ILE A 45 -5.09 -8.51 8.39
C ILE A 45 -4.54 -7.94 7.08
N LEU A 46 -4.76 -8.61 5.96
CA LEU A 46 -4.33 -8.08 4.65
C LEU A 46 -5.03 -6.77 4.32
N ALA A 47 -6.34 -6.68 4.53
CA ALA A 47 -7.14 -5.48 4.29
C ALA A 47 -6.71 -4.30 5.18
N GLU A 48 -6.33 -4.56 6.44
CA GLU A 48 -5.75 -3.57 7.34
C GLU A 48 -4.45 -2.99 6.77
N HIS A 49 -3.56 -3.84 6.25
CA HIS A 49 -2.30 -3.39 5.62
C HIS A 49 -2.50 -2.66 4.29
N LEU A 50 -3.70 -2.67 3.71
CA LEU A 50 -4.02 -1.85 2.53
C LEU A 50 -4.41 -0.41 2.90
N GLY A 51 -4.40 -0.03 4.19
CA GLY A 51 -4.80 1.30 4.67
C GLY A 51 -4.17 2.45 3.89
N GLU A 52 -2.84 2.45 3.71
CA GLU A 52 -2.14 3.52 2.97
C GLU A 52 -2.61 3.63 1.51
N VAL A 53 -2.84 2.50 0.84
CA VAL A 53 -3.31 2.45 -0.55
C VAL A 53 -4.78 2.83 -0.65
N ARG A 54 -5.61 2.45 0.34
CA ARG A 54 -7.01 2.86 0.43
C ARG A 54 -7.12 4.37 0.59
N GLU A 55 -6.29 4.97 1.42
CA GLU A 55 -6.29 6.41 1.65
C GLU A 55 -5.77 7.18 0.43
N ALA A 56 -4.60 6.80 -0.10
CA ALA A 56 -3.98 7.49 -1.23
C ALA A 56 -4.75 7.30 -2.54
N PHE A 57 -5.23 6.08 -2.79
CA PHE A 57 -5.73 5.69 -4.12
C PHE A 57 -7.16 5.20 -4.14
N ASP A 58 -7.83 5.03 -2.99
CA ASP A 58 -9.18 4.46 -2.91
C ASP A 58 -9.27 3.13 -3.68
N LEU A 59 -8.21 2.31 -3.50
CA LEU A 59 -7.97 1.01 -4.15
C LEU A 59 -7.92 1.06 -5.69
N ASP A 60 -7.78 2.23 -6.30
CA ASP A 60 -7.62 2.36 -7.75
C ASP A 60 -6.12 2.43 -8.11
N PRO A 61 -5.51 1.34 -8.59
CA PRO A 61 -4.07 1.30 -8.85
C PRO A 61 -3.65 2.28 -9.94
N ARG A 62 -4.57 2.72 -10.83
CA ARG A 62 -4.28 3.69 -11.90
C ARG A 62 -3.90 5.07 -11.37
N LYS A 63 -4.24 5.39 -10.12
CA LYS A 63 -3.92 6.68 -9.51
C LYS A 63 -2.45 6.80 -9.15
N SER A 64 -1.71 5.69 -9.06
CA SER A 64 -0.28 5.74 -8.79
C SER A 64 0.53 6.12 -10.03
N ALA A 65 1.53 6.97 -9.85
CA ALA A 65 2.56 7.31 -10.82
C ALA A 65 3.39 6.09 -11.28
N LEU A 66 3.33 4.96 -10.54
CA LEU A 66 4.00 3.72 -10.90
C LEU A 66 3.16 2.78 -11.78
N PHE A 67 1.87 3.06 -11.98
CA PHE A 67 0.92 2.14 -12.64
C PHE A 67 1.33 1.77 -14.05
N GLU A 68 1.75 2.74 -14.87
CA GLU A 68 2.14 2.49 -16.26
C GLU A 68 3.27 1.45 -16.35
N LYS A 69 4.18 1.44 -15.37
CA LYS A 69 5.38 0.60 -15.38
C LYS A 69 5.19 -0.73 -14.64
N TYR A 70 4.36 -0.76 -13.60
CA TYR A 70 4.15 -1.89 -12.70
C TYR A 70 2.66 -2.16 -12.42
N PRO A 71 1.81 -2.33 -13.46
CA PRO A 71 0.36 -2.43 -13.27
C PRO A 71 -0.04 -3.65 -12.44
N ASP A 72 0.62 -4.79 -12.67
CA ASP A 72 0.33 -6.06 -12.00
C ASP A 72 0.63 -6.02 -10.49
N LEU A 73 1.70 -5.31 -10.13
CA LEU A 73 2.15 -5.18 -8.74
C LEU A 73 1.26 -4.21 -7.96
N LEU A 74 0.86 -3.09 -8.57
CA LEU A 74 -0.08 -2.15 -7.96
C LEU A 74 -1.49 -2.73 -7.89
N TRP A 75 -1.90 -3.50 -8.91
CA TRP A 75 -3.13 -4.28 -8.84
C TRP A 75 -3.13 -5.19 -7.61
N ALA A 76 -2.06 -5.97 -7.42
CA ALA A 76 -1.94 -6.83 -6.25
C ALA A 76 -1.93 -6.04 -4.94
N ALA A 77 -1.36 -4.84 -4.91
CA ALA A 77 -1.39 -3.96 -3.74
C ALA A 77 -2.76 -3.29 -3.48
N CYS A 78 -3.74 -3.45 -4.37
CA CYS A 78 -5.11 -2.96 -4.20
C CYS A 78 -6.14 -4.09 -4.00
N ASP A 79 -5.71 -5.35 -3.99
CA ASP A 79 -6.58 -6.52 -3.83
C ASP A 79 -6.42 -7.10 -2.42
N PRO A 80 -7.46 -7.06 -1.56
CA PRO A 80 -7.38 -7.57 -0.18
C PRO A 80 -7.19 -9.09 -0.10
N GLN A 81 -7.20 -9.80 -1.22
CA GLN A 81 -6.88 -11.22 -1.29
C GLN A 81 -5.41 -11.50 -1.63
N GLN A 82 -4.60 -10.46 -1.89
CA GLN A 82 -3.19 -10.58 -2.25
C GLN A 82 -2.29 -10.14 -1.10
N PRO A 83 -1.18 -10.85 -0.83
CA PRO A 83 -0.24 -10.50 0.23
C PRO A 83 0.81 -9.46 -0.22
N VAL A 84 0.48 -8.60 -1.18
CA VAL A 84 1.36 -7.52 -1.64
C VAL A 84 0.83 -6.23 -1.01
N ILE A 85 1.72 -5.48 -0.39
CA ILE A 85 1.41 -4.16 0.15
C ILE A 85 2.31 -3.13 -0.53
N TYR A 86 1.81 -1.91 -0.64
CA TYR A 86 2.55 -0.78 -1.18
C TYR A 86 2.44 0.37 -0.19
N SER A 87 3.59 0.97 0.14
CA SER A 87 3.63 2.24 0.85
C SER A 87 3.83 3.36 -0.16
N PRO A 88 2.79 4.14 -0.49
CA PRO A 88 2.88 5.24 -1.45
C PRO A 88 3.87 6.31 -1.01
N VAL A 89 3.91 6.62 0.30
CA VAL A 89 4.79 7.63 0.86
C VAL A 89 6.27 7.26 0.77
N PHE A 90 6.62 5.99 0.97
CA PHE A 90 8.02 5.52 0.93
C PHE A 90 8.45 4.96 -0.42
N ARG A 91 7.51 4.78 -1.36
CA ARG A 91 7.73 4.08 -2.64
C ARG A 91 8.32 2.69 -2.42
N GLU A 92 7.66 1.91 -1.57
CA GLU A 92 8.11 0.58 -1.18
C GLU A 92 7.01 -0.45 -1.39
N PHE A 93 7.34 -1.55 -2.06
CA PHE A 93 6.51 -2.74 -2.10
C PHE A 93 7.02 -3.77 -1.11
N GLY A 94 6.11 -4.54 -0.53
CA GLY A 94 6.46 -5.59 0.40
C GLY A 94 5.41 -6.66 0.56
N MET A 95 5.73 -7.62 1.43
CA MET A 95 4.77 -8.58 1.99
C MET A 95 4.67 -8.32 3.49
N PRO A 96 3.47 -8.25 4.06
CA PRO A 96 3.30 -7.98 5.49
C PRO A 96 3.90 -9.11 6.32
N VAL A 97 4.50 -8.75 7.46
CA VAL A 97 4.89 -9.71 8.49
C VAL A 97 3.71 -9.84 9.45
N PHE A 98 3.18 -11.05 9.62
CA PHE A 98 2.05 -11.31 10.51
C PHE A 98 2.46 -11.35 12.00
N ASP A 99 3.14 -10.30 12.47
CA ASP A 99 3.55 -10.10 13.87
C ASP A 99 2.69 -9.06 14.62
N GLY A 100 1.70 -8.47 13.93
CA GLY A 100 0.81 -7.44 14.46
C GLY A 100 1.39 -6.03 14.43
N GLY A 101 2.54 -5.82 13.79
CA GLY A 101 3.12 -4.50 13.55
C GLY A 101 3.10 -4.10 12.08
N PRO A 102 3.58 -2.88 11.75
CA PRO A 102 3.67 -2.40 10.37
C PRO A 102 4.87 -2.99 9.60
N ALA A 103 5.50 -4.02 10.14
CA ALA A 103 6.70 -4.60 9.55
C ALA A 103 6.37 -5.32 8.25
N MET A 104 7.26 -5.19 7.26
CA MET A 104 7.13 -5.89 5.99
C MET A 104 8.45 -6.42 5.48
N THR A 105 8.40 -7.48 4.70
CA THR A 105 9.53 -7.94 3.88
C THR A 105 9.52 -7.18 2.57
N THR A 106 10.53 -6.34 2.34
CA THR A 106 10.63 -5.54 1.10
C THR A 106 10.80 -6.41 -0.14
N ILE A 107 9.99 -6.13 -1.16
CA ILE A 107 10.14 -6.67 -2.50
C ILE A 107 11.03 -5.70 -3.29
N ARG A 108 12.14 -6.19 -3.86
CA ARG A 108 13.08 -5.38 -4.66
C ARG A 108 12.96 -5.60 -6.17
N PHE A 109 12.36 -6.72 -6.56
CA PHE A 109 12.17 -7.10 -7.95
C PHE A 109 10.71 -7.47 -8.14
N ASP A 110 10.13 -6.98 -9.22
CA ASP A 110 8.78 -7.33 -9.66
C ASP A 110 8.67 -8.87 -9.76
N PRO A 111 7.77 -9.53 -9.01
CA PRO A 111 7.62 -10.98 -9.01
C PRO A 111 7.21 -11.59 -10.36
N TRP A 112 6.57 -10.81 -11.23
CA TRP A 112 6.08 -11.27 -12.53
C TRP A 112 7.10 -11.02 -13.63
N THR A 113 7.76 -9.86 -13.63
CA THR A 113 8.67 -9.48 -14.72
C THR A 113 10.15 -9.65 -14.38
N GLY A 114 10.49 -9.77 -13.10
CA GLY A 114 11.87 -9.80 -12.59
C GLY A 114 12.61 -8.46 -12.70
N LYS A 115 11.93 -7.38 -13.11
CA LYS A 115 12.53 -6.04 -13.20
C LYS A 115 12.81 -5.50 -11.81
N GLU A 116 13.91 -4.78 -11.68
CA GLU A 116 14.20 -4.03 -10.46
C GLU A 116 13.13 -2.95 -10.24
N LEU A 117 12.63 -2.87 -9.01
CA LEU A 117 11.70 -1.83 -8.59
C LEU A 117 12.46 -0.53 -8.31
N PRO A 118 11.79 0.63 -8.37
CA PRO A 118 12.40 1.89 -7.97
C PRO A 118 12.95 1.81 -6.55
N SER A 119 14.06 2.49 -6.28
CA SER A 119 14.59 2.55 -4.92
C SER A 119 13.61 3.26 -3.99
N SER A 120 13.52 2.75 -2.76
CA SER A 120 12.84 3.41 -1.65
C SER A 120 13.27 4.87 -1.53
N VAL A 121 12.31 5.73 -1.20
CA VAL A 121 12.55 7.14 -0.83
C VAL A 121 12.46 7.36 0.68
N ARG A 122 12.41 6.30 1.48
CA ARG A 122 12.28 6.35 2.95
C ARG A 122 13.35 7.19 3.63
N ASP A 123 14.62 7.02 3.26
CA ASP A 123 15.70 7.83 3.82
C ASP A 123 15.50 9.32 3.51
N ALA A 124 15.15 9.63 2.25
CA ALA A 124 14.84 11.00 1.82
C ALA A 124 13.60 11.56 2.53
N PHE A 125 12.59 10.74 2.80
CA PHE A 125 11.41 11.14 3.55
C PHE A 125 11.79 11.60 4.96
N PHE A 126 12.55 10.79 5.71
CA PHE A 126 12.94 11.15 7.08
C PHE A 126 13.88 12.36 7.11
N GLU A 127 14.76 12.51 6.11
CA GLU A 127 15.55 13.73 5.96
C GLU A 127 14.67 14.98 5.75
N GLU A 128 13.60 14.88 4.96
CA GLU A 128 12.67 16.00 4.75
C GLU A 128 11.78 16.26 5.97
N ALA A 129 11.26 15.21 6.61
CA ALA A 129 10.49 15.31 7.85
C ALA A 129 11.31 15.99 8.95
N GLN A 130 12.57 15.60 9.12
CA GLN A 130 13.49 16.25 10.06
C GLN A 130 13.71 17.73 9.75
N LYS A 131 13.82 18.11 8.47
CA LYS A 131 13.95 19.52 8.07
C LYS A 131 12.69 20.33 8.40
N ILE A 132 11.51 19.73 8.26
CA ILE A 132 10.21 20.37 8.51
C ILE A 132 9.96 20.50 10.02
N LEU A 133 10.17 19.42 10.78
CA LEU A 133 9.86 19.33 12.21
C LEU A 133 11.01 19.85 13.12
N GLY A 134 12.21 19.99 12.56
CA GLY A 134 13.39 20.51 13.26
C GLY A 134 14.07 19.51 14.20
N HIS A 135 13.67 18.25 14.21
CA HIS A 135 14.26 17.18 15.01
C HIS A 135 14.03 15.81 14.34
N GLU A 136 14.76 14.78 14.77
CA GLU A 136 14.60 13.42 14.25
C GLU A 136 13.29 12.81 14.75
N VAL A 137 12.59 12.10 13.86
CA VAL A 137 11.33 11.39 14.15
C VAL A 137 11.39 9.96 13.64
N GLY A 138 10.70 9.06 14.32
CA GLY A 138 10.48 7.68 13.94
C GLY A 138 9.20 7.47 13.14
N VAL A 139 9.06 6.27 12.56
CA VAL A 139 7.90 5.90 11.73
C VAL A 139 6.57 5.81 12.50
N LEU A 140 6.62 5.73 13.84
CA LEU A 140 5.45 5.63 14.72
C LEU A 140 5.18 6.94 15.46
N ASP A 141 5.85 8.03 15.10
CA ASP A 141 5.67 9.31 15.77
C ASP A 141 4.47 10.04 15.17
N ASP A 142 3.46 10.33 15.98
CA ASP A 142 2.23 11.05 15.59
C ASP A 142 2.52 12.44 14.96
N GLU A 143 3.72 13.00 15.16
CA GLU A 143 4.14 14.25 14.53
C GLU A 143 4.24 14.15 13.00
N LEU A 144 4.38 12.93 12.44
CA LEU A 144 4.34 12.70 11.00
C LEU A 144 2.99 13.12 10.38
N ASP A 145 1.88 13.03 11.13
CA ASP A 145 0.55 13.46 10.68
C ASP A 145 0.44 14.99 10.52
N THR A 146 1.42 15.73 11.07
CA THR A 146 1.49 17.19 10.95
C THR A 146 2.27 17.67 9.73
N LEU A 147 2.89 16.74 9.00
CA LEU A 147 3.56 17.05 7.73
C LEU A 147 2.53 17.50 6.68
N PRO A 148 2.95 18.28 5.67
CA PRO A 148 2.05 18.69 4.59
C PRO A 148 1.40 17.48 3.90
N ASP A 149 0.16 17.61 3.44
CA ASP A 149 -0.64 16.54 2.82
C ASP A 149 0.12 15.75 1.73
N ALA A 150 1.01 16.41 0.97
CA ALA A 150 1.84 15.74 -0.03
C ALA A 150 2.72 14.60 0.52
N TYR A 151 3.06 14.64 1.82
CA TYR A 151 3.84 13.63 2.53
C TYR A 151 2.99 12.46 3.05
N GLN A 152 1.70 12.40 2.72
CA GLN A 152 0.83 11.25 3.04
C GLN A 152 0.79 10.21 1.92
N ASP A 153 1.20 10.57 0.70
CA ASP A 153 1.18 9.68 -0.45
C ASP A 153 2.38 9.90 -1.38
N GLU A 154 2.24 9.54 -2.65
CA GLU A 154 3.30 9.67 -3.63
C GLU A 154 3.60 11.11 -4.08
N THR A 155 2.72 12.06 -3.77
CA THR A 155 2.78 13.44 -4.26
C THR A 155 4.13 14.09 -3.96
N TRP A 156 4.66 13.97 -2.73
CA TRP A 156 5.89 14.67 -2.35
C TRP A 156 7.11 14.23 -3.16
N TRP A 157 7.27 12.93 -3.43
CA TRP A 157 8.43 12.42 -4.16
C TRP A 157 8.24 12.56 -5.67
N VAL A 158 7.00 12.54 -6.17
CA VAL A 158 6.67 12.90 -7.56
C VAL A 158 7.02 14.35 -7.83
N GLU A 159 6.60 15.28 -6.97
CA GLU A 159 6.89 16.72 -7.10
C GLU A 159 8.39 17.04 -7.00
N LYS A 160 9.14 16.26 -6.21
CA LYS A 160 10.61 16.37 -6.10
C LYS A 160 11.36 15.65 -7.21
N GLY A 161 10.70 14.84 -8.04
CA GLY A 161 11.31 14.08 -9.12
C GLY A 161 12.28 13.00 -8.65
N LEU A 162 11.98 12.36 -7.51
CA LEU A 162 12.75 11.25 -6.95
C LEU A 162 12.40 9.91 -7.60
#